data_AF-A0A504KJ18-F1
#
_entry.id   AF-A0A504KJ18-F1
#
_cell.length_a   1.000
_cell.length_b   1.000
_cell.length_c   1.000
_cell.angle_alpha   90.00
_cell.angle_beta   90.00
_cell.angle_gamma   90.00
#
_symmetry.space_group_name_H-M   'P 1'
#
loop_
_entity.id
_entity.type
_entity.pdbx_description
1 polymer ?
#
loop_
_entity_poly.entity_id
_entity_poly.type
_entity_poly.pdbx_seq_one_letter_code
_entity_poly.pdbx_strand_id
1 'polypeptide(L)'
;MNAAQSDFLASHGVTSVQEIADPMVRLLYTEIDGRPDVVEVKERDSLTGAQREYLASYGVESPEQLEPFARSIFDAFGEPKAETDTGKASKSSGSPELDVHKIAAANLTPLTRSQLVDWLAVLKQDYHEGMRGLPQHQRTSRFEIETARLHVGPYLKG
;
A
#
# COMPACT_ATOMS: atom_id res chain seq x y z
N MET A 1 -18.72 -22.16 18.70
CA MET A 1 -18.30 -22.78 19.97
C MET A 1 -17.60 -21.69 20.75
N ASN A 2 -18.15 -21.32 21.91
CA ASN A 2 -17.54 -20.31 22.76
C ASN A 2 -16.46 -20.92 23.66
N ALA A 3 -15.71 -20.08 24.37
CA ALA A 3 -14.68 -20.50 25.31
C ALA A 3 -15.27 -21.44 26.38
N ALA A 4 -16.45 -21.12 26.91
CA ALA A 4 -17.12 -21.93 27.94
C ALA A 4 -17.44 -23.36 27.48
N GLN A 5 -17.93 -23.55 26.25
CA GLN A 5 -18.15 -24.86 25.65
C GLN A 5 -16.83 -25.61 25.43
N SER A 6 -15.78 -24.89 25.05
CA SER A 6 -14.43 -25.46 24.83
C SER A 6 -13.81 -25.95 26.13
N ASP A 7 -13.87 -25.14 27.19
CA ASP A 7 -13.38 -25.47 28.52
C ASP A 7 -14.17 -26.63 29.13
N PHE A 8 -15.49 -26.68 28.91
CA PHE A 8 -16.32 -27.78 29.35
C PHE A 8 -15.91 -29.11 28.70
N LEU A 9 -15.70 -29.14 27.38
CA LEU A 9 -15.23 -30.35 26.70
C LEU A 9 -13.82 -30.76 27.15
N ALA A 10 -12.92 -29.77 27.31
CA ALA A 10 -11.56 -30.01 27.81
C ALA A 10 -11.55 -30.58 29.23
N SER A 11 -12.42 -30.11 30.13
CA SER A 11 -12.54 -30.63 31.50
C SER A 11 -13.03 -32.09 31.57
N HIS A 12 -13.72 -32.55 30.52
CA HIS A 12 -14.17 -33.94 30.37
C HIS A 12 -13.24 -34.76 29.46
N GLY A 13 -12.10 -34.20 29.02
CA GLY A 13 -11.09 -34.88 28.21
C GLY A 13 -11.57 -35.25 26.80
N VAL A 14 -12.59 -34.58 26.28
CA VAL A 14 -13.19 -34.85 24.96
C VAL A 14 -13.02 -33.65 24.05
N THR A 15 -13.06 -33.88 22.74
CA THR A 15 -13.00 -32.83 21.72
C THR A 15 -14.38 -32.48 21.17
N SER A 16 -15.34 -33.38 21.34
CA SER A 16 -16.72 -33.19 20.88
C SER A 16 -17.74 -33.71 21.87
N VAL A 17 -18.93 -33.09 21.92
CA VAL A 17 -20.04 -33.49 22.80
C VAL A 17 -20.47 -34.93 22.57
N GLN A 18 -20.37 -35.43 21.33
CA GLN A 18 -20.76 -36.79 20.98
C GLN A 18 -19.84 -37.85 21.61
N GLU A 19 -18.63 -37.46 22.03
CA GLU A 19 -17.66 -38.35 22.69
C GLU A 19 -17.96 -38.52 24.19
N ILE A 20 -18.79 -37.65 24.78
CA ILE A 20 -19.22 -37.75 26.18
C ILE A 20 -20.10 -38.98 26.34
N ALA A 21 -19.67 -39.98 27.11
CA ALA A 21 -20.45 -41.22 27.29
C ALA A 21 -21.72 -41.01 28.15
N ASP A 22 -21.69 -40.06 29.08
CA ASP A 22 -22.79 -39.79 30.01
C ASP A 22 -23.84 -38.84 29.40
N PRO A 23 -25.11 -39.29 29.23
CA PRO A 23 -26.18 -38.45 28.70
C PRO A 23 -26.51 -37.25 29.59
N MET A 24 -26.27 -37.31 30.90
CA MET A 24 -26.51 -36.20 31.83
C MET A 24 -25.49 -35.08 31.61
N VAL A 25 -24.24 -35.43 31.35
CA VAL A 25 -23.17 -34.48 31.06
C VAL A 25 -23.40 -33.80 29.70
N ARG A 26 -23.99 -34.51 28.73
CA ARG A 26 -24.42 -33.89 27.46
C ARG A 26 -25.53 -32.86 27.65
N LEU A 27 -26.47 -33.09 28.58
CA LEU A 27 -27.50 -32.10 28.92
C LEU A 27 -26.89 -30.83 29.52
N LEU A 28 -25.91 -30.96 30.42
CA LEU A 28 -25.20 -29.81 30.99
C LEU A 28 -24.47 -28.99 29.91
N TYR A 29 -23.91 -29.62 28.88
CA TYR A 29 -23.33 -28.89 27.74
C TYR A 29 -24.37 -28.03 27.01
N THR A 30 -25.63 -28.48 26.92
CA THR A 30 -26.71 -27.71 26.25
C THR A 30 -27.20 -26.51 27.06
N GLU A 31 -26.89 -26.46 28.36
CA GLU A 31 -27.21 -25.31 29.22
C GLU A 31 -26.19 -24.18 29.09
N ILE A 32 -25.01 -24.45 28.51
CA ILE A 32 -24.01 -23.42 28.22
C ILE A 32 -24.55 -22.52 27.10
N ASP A 33 -24.57 -21.20 27.33
CA ASP A 33 -25.04 -20.24 26.34
C ASP A 33 -24.34 -20.49 25.00
N GLY A 34 -25.12 -20.87 23.99
CA GLY A 34 -24.61 -21.26 22.68
C GLY A 34 -24.22 -20.07 21.81
N ARG A 35 -24.38 -18.84 22.32
CA ARG A 35 -23.90 -17.65 21.62
C ARG A 35 -22.40 -17.78 21.40
N PRO A 36 -21.93 -17.80 20.13
CA PRO A 36 -20.51 -17.79 19.87
C PRO A 36 -19.94 -16.51 20.49
N ASP A 37 -18.80 -16.63 21.17
CA ASP A 37 -18.09 -15.44 21.64
C ASP A 37 -17.87 -14.52 20.45
N VAL A 38 -18.00 -13.22 20.68
CA VAL A 38 -17.56 -12.21 19.72
C VAL A 38 -16.06 -12.37 19.62
N VAL A 39 -15.62 -13.16 18.63
CA VAL A 39 -14.23 -13.20 18.24
C VAL A 39 -13.96 -11.79 17.76
N GLU A 40 -13.25 -11.01 18.58
CA GLU A 40 -12.53 -9.84 18.08
C GLU A 40 -11.53 -10.38 17.04
N VAL A 41 -12.03 -10.52 15.82
CA VAL A 41 -11.19 -10.69 14.65
C VAL A 41 -10.33 -9.45 14.67
N LYS A 42 -9.07 -9.60 15.06
CA LYS A 42 -8.04 -8.62 14.71
C LYS A 42 -8.05 -8.58 13.18
N GLU A 43 -8.85 -7.66 12.65
CA GLU A 43 -8.99 -7.37 11.25
C GLU A 43 -7.58 -7.31 10.65
N ARG A 44 -7.24 -8.33 9.86
CA ARG A 44 -6.25 -8.19 8.78
C ARG A 44 -6.85 -7.38 7.61
N ASP A 45 -7.82 -6.53 7.90
CA ASP A 45 -8.56 -5.68 6.98
C ASP A 45 -8.27 -4.22 7.32
N SER A 46 -7.10 -3.72 6.96
CA SER A 46 -6.86 -2.27 6.94
C SER A 46 -6.34 -1.80 5.59
N LEU A 47 -6.71 -2.50 4.51
CA LEU A 47 -6.49 -2.03 3.15
C LEU A 47 -7.68 -1.17 2.73
N THR A 48 -7.41 0.09 2.42
CA THR A 48 -8.43 0.99 1.87
C THR A 48 -8.94 0.45 0.52
N GLY A 49 -10.16 0.83 0.11
CA GLY A 49 -10.70 0.42 -1.20
C GLY A 49 -9.73 0.76 -2.36
N ALA A 50 -9.09 1.93 -2.28
CA ALA A 50 -8.07 2.35 -3.24
C ALA A 50 -6.82 1.45 -3.24
N GLN A 51 -6.37 0.97 -2.07
CA GLN A 51 -5.26 0.03 -1.97
C GLN A 51 -5.59 -1.34 -2.58
N ARG A 52 -6.83 -1.81 -2.43
CA ARG A 52 -7.28 -3.06 -3.06
C ARG A 52 -7.35 -2.94 -4.58
N GLU A 53 -7.92 -1.85 -5.09
CA GLU A 53 -7.94 -1.57 -6.53
C GLU A 53 -6.53 -1.39 -7.11
N TYR A 54 -5.63 -0.78 -6.34
CA TYR A 54 -4.23 -0.64 -6.70
C TYR A 54 -3.54 -1.99 -6.87
N LEU A 55 -3.66 -2.89 -5.89
CA LEU A 55 -3.11 -4.25 -5.97
C LEU A 55 -3.69 -5.03 -7.16
N ALA A 56 -5.01 -4.93 -7.38
CA ALA A 56 -5.68 -5.54 -8.51
C ALA A 56 -5.14 -5.03 -9.86
N SER A 57 -4.78 -3.74 -9.97
CA SER A 57 -4.19 -3.16 -11.19
C SER A 57 -2.82 -3.74 -11.55
N TYR A 58 -2.08 -4.25 -10.57
CA TYR A 58 -0.79 -4.92 -10.76
C TYR A 58 -0.92 -6.45 -10.83
N GLY A 59 -2.12 -7.00 -10.62
CA GLY A 59 -2.35 -8.45 -10.59
C GLY A 59 -1.64 -9.17 -9.43
N VAL A 60 -1.44 -8.48 -8.30
CA VAL A 60 -0.77 -9.01 -7.10
C VAL A 60 -1.73 -9.10 -5.93
N GLU A 61 -1.52 -10.09 -5.06
CA GLU A 61 -2.39 -10.33 -3.89
C GLU A 61 -1.84 -9.68 -2.61
N SER A 62 -0.55 -9.33 -2.60
CA SER A 62 0.13 -8.74 -1.44
C SER A 62 0.98 -7.53 -1.84
N PRO A 63 1.02 -6.46 -1.00
CA PRO A 63 1.89 -5.32 -1.23
C PRO A 63 3.38 -5.65 -1.14
N GLU A 64 3.75 -6.81 -0.62
CA GLU A 64 5.13 -7.29 -0.61
C GLU A 64 5.64 -7.69 -1.99
N GLN A 65 4.73 -7.94 -2.94
CA GLN A 65 5.05 -8.27 -4.33
C GLN A 65 5.25 -7.02 -5.19
N LEU A 66 4.98 -5.83 -4.66
CA LEU A 66 5.15 -4.57 -5.38
C LEU A 66 6.61 -4.12 -5.37
N GLU A 67 7.07 -3.62 -6.51
CA GLU A 67 8.34 -2.89 -6.62
C GLU A 67 8.40 -1.71 -5.63
N PRO A 68 9.58 -1.31 -5.13
CA PRO A 68 9.70 -0.28 -4.08
C PRO A 68 8.97 1.03 -4.41
N PHE A 69 8.99 1.45 -5.67
CA PHE A 69 8.27 2.63 -6.12
C PHE A 69 6.74 2.43 -6.12
N ALA A 70 6.25 1.28 -6.60
CA ALA A 70 4.83 0.96 -6.56
C ALA A 70 4.32 0.82 -5.12
N ARG A 71 5.14 0.25 -4.24
CA ARG A 71 4.85 0.15 -2.80
C ARG A 71 4.73 1.52 -2.14
N SER A 72 5.60 2.48 -2.49
CA SER A 72 5.48 3.85 -1.97
C SER A 72 4.15 4.51 -2.35
N ILE A 73 3.64 4.26 -3.57
CA ILE A 73 2.34 4.77 -4.01
C ILE A 73 1.20 4.06 -3.27
N PHE A 74 1.33 2.75 -3.06
CA PHE A 74 0.38 1.96 -2.27
C PHE A 74 0.27 2.45 -0.82
N ASP A 75 1.39 2.76 -0.18
CA ASP A 75 1.41 3.32 1.18
C ASP A 75 0.76 4.71 1.21
N ALA A 76 0.97 5.53 0.17
CA ALA A 76 0.35 6.85 0.03
C ALA A 76 -1.19 6.82 -0.13
N PHE A 77 -1.81 5.69 -0.49
CA PHE A 77 -3.27 5.52 -0.46
C PHE A 77 -3.82 5.21 0.94
N GLY A 78 -2.97 4.76 1.87
CA GLY A 78 -3.34 4.42 3.24
C GLY A 78 -3.14 5.56 4.23
N GLU A 79 -2.26 6.51 3.91
CA GLU A 79 -2.02 7.67 4.78
C GLU A 79 -3.03 8.79 4.47
N PRO A 80 -3.79 9.29 5.48
CA PRO A 80 -4.51 10.54 5.32
C PRO A 80 -3.47 11.63 5.04
N LYS A 81 -3.68 12.43 3.99
CA LYS A 81 -2.84 13.60 3.67
C LYS A 81 -2.53 14.32 4.98
N ALA A 82 -1.28 14.26 5.43
CA ALA A 82 -0.84 15.18 6.44
C ALA A 82 -1.10 16.58 5.87
N GLU A 83 -1.99 17.33 6.50
CA GLU A 83 -2.23 18.73 6.20
C GLU A 83 -0.98 19.54 6.57
N THR A 84 0.08 19.38 5.79
CA THR A 84 1.29 20.18 5.86
C THR A 84 1.87 20.27 4.46
N ASP A 85 1.14 20.96 3.57
CA ASP A 85 1.85 21.85 2.65
C ASP A 85 0.94 22.98 2.17
N THR A 86 0.63 23.87 3.11
CA THR A 86 0.21 25.23 2.80
C THR A 86 1.38 25.95 2.15
N GLY A 87 1.43 25.87 0.82
CA GLY A 87 1.91 26.96 -0.03
C GLY A 87 3.25 27.57 0.35
N LYS A 88 4.34 26.88 0.05
CA LYS A 88 5.53 27.53 -0.49
C LYS A 88 6.03 26.64 -1.61
N ALA A 89 5.92 27.12 -2.85
CA ALA A 89 6.76 26.67 -3.95
C ALA A 89 8.21 26.97 -3.55
N SER A 90 8.79 26.09 -2.73
CA SER A 90 10.19 26.10 -2.44
C SER A 90 10.81 25.58 -3.71
N LYS A 91 11.40 26.47 -4.52
CA LYS A 91 12.27 26.06 -5.63
C LYS A 91 13.27 25.06 -5.07
N SER A 92 12.95 23.77 -5.22
CA SER A 92 13.77 22.68 -4.72
C SER A 92 15.07 22.79 -5.49
N SER A 93 16.12 23.24 -4.81
CA SER A 93 17.45 23.38 -5.42
C SER A 93 18.14 22.02 -5.59
N GLY A 94 17.38 20.94 -5.49
CA GLY A 94 17.83 19.55 -5.52
C GLY A 94 17.50 18.88 -6.85
N SER A 95 17.98 17.65 -7.00
CA SER A 95 17.66 16.77 -8.13
C SER A 95 16.13 16.62 -8.25
N PRO A 96 15.56 16.57 -9.46
CA PRO A 96 14.11 16.43 -9.64
C PRO A 96 13.60 15.14 -8.96
N GLU A 97 12.53 15.27 -8.19
CA GLU A 97 11.90 14.16 -7.46
C GLU A 97 10.39 14.10 -7.73
N LEU A 98 9.85 12.89 -7.78
CA LEU A 98 8.43 12.63 -7.95
C LEU A 98 7.69 12.79 -6.62
N ASP A 99 6.50 13.39 -6.71
CA ASP A 99 5.52 13.47 -5.63
C ASP A 99 4.59 12.25 -5.72
N VAL A 100 4.79 11.32 -4.78
CA VAL A 100 4.07 10.05 -4.71
C VAL A 100 2.57 10.27 -4.48
N HIS A 101 2.17 11.32 -3.76
CA HIS A 101 0.76 11.61 -3.51
C HIS A 101 0.05 12.15 -4.75
N LYS A 102 0.73 12.97 -5.57
CA LYS A 102 0.19 13.40 -6.87
C LYS A 102 0.00 12.22 -7.82
N ILE A 103 0.93 11.27 -7.81
CA ILE A 103 0.86 10.05 -8.63
C ILE A 103 -0.25 9.12 -8.15
N ALA A 104 -0.39 8.96 -6.83
CA ALA A 104 -1.49 8.21 -6.22
C ALA A 104 -2.84 8.84 -6.61
N ALA A 105 -3.00 10.15 -6.42
CA ALA A 105 -4.23 10.87 -6.74
C ALA A 105 -4.62 10.82 -8.23
N ALA A 106 -3.64 10.72 -9.13
CA ALA A 106 -3.86 10.66 -10.56
C ALA A 106 -4.33 9.28 -11.06
N ASN A 107 -4.34 8.24 -10.22
CA ASN A 107 -4.79 6.88 -10.56
C ASN A 107 -4.22 6.36 -11.89
N LEU A 108 -2.94 6.63 -12.13
CA LEU A 108 -2.23 6.25 -13.35
C LEU A 108 -2.13 4.72 -13.51
N THR A 109 -2.02 4.23 -14.74
CA THR A 109 -1.79 2.81 -14.98
C THR A 109 -0.38 2.39 -14.55
N PRO A 110 -0.14 1.11 -14.23
CA PRO A 110 1.21 0.61 -13.94
C PRO A 110 2.25 0.98 -14.99
N LEU A 111 1.88 0.88 -16.28
CA LEU A 111 2.76 1.23 -17.40
C LEU A 111 3.11 2.73 -17.43
N THR A 112 2.13 3.60 -17.21
CA THR A 112 2.40 5.05 -17.18
C THR A 112 3.25 5.43 -15.97
N ARG A 113 3.10 4.75 -14.83
CA ARG A 113 3.96 4.93 -13.66
C ARG A 113 5.41 4.50 -13.93
N SER A 114 5.65 3.40 -14.64
CA SER A 114 7.02 3.00 -15.00
C SER A 114 7.66 4.00 -15.96
N GLN A 115 6.91 4.47 -16.96
CA GLN A 115 7.37 5.51 -17.88
C GLN A 115 7.75 6.81 -17.16
N LEU A 116 7.01 7.20 -16.11
CA LEU A 116 7.37 8.37 -15.30
C LEU A 116 8.74 8.23 -14.62
N VAL A 117 9.09 7.02 -14.16
CA VAL A 117 10.41 6.74 -13.57
C VAL A 117 11.51 6.88 -14.63
N ASP A 118 11.26 6.37 -15.84
CA ASP A 118 12.21 6.48 -16.96
C ASP A 118 12.44 7.95 -17.35
N TRP A 119 11.37 8.72 -17.50
CA TRP A 119 11.47 10.15 -17.81
C TRP A 119 12.10 10.96 -16.67
N LEU A 120 11.89 10.58 -15.42
CA LEU A 120 12.57 11.21 -14.29
C LEU A 120 14.08 10.99 -14.37
N ALA A 121 14.54 9.80 -14.78
CA ALA A 121 15.96 9.51 -14.93
C ALA A 121 16.64 10.45 -15.94
N VAL A 122 15.96 10.76 -17.06
CA VAL A 122 16.41 11.76 -18.05
C VAL A 122 16.62 13.13 -17.41
N LEU A 123 15.65 13.59 -16.59
CA LEU A 123 15.76 14.88 -15.92
C LEU A 123 16.86 14.92 -14.85
N LYS A 124 17.04 13.82 -14.11
CA LYS A 124 18.13 13.68 -13.13
C LYS A 124 19.49 13.68 -13.81
N GLN A 125 19.59 13.05 -14.97
CA GLN A 125 20.81 13.04 -15.77
C GLN A 125 21.17 14.45 -16.25
N ASP A 126 20.22 15.21 -16.82
CA ASP A 126 20.45 16.62 -17.21
C ASP A 126 20.87 17.47 -16.00
N TYR A 127 20.23 17.29 -14.85
CA TYR A 127 20.61 17.97 -13.61
C TYR A 127 22.05 17.66 -13.20
N HIS A 128 22.47 16.38 -13.24
CA HIS A 128 23.84 15.97 -12.91
C HIS A 128 24.87 16.49 -13.92
N GLU A 129 24.56 16.45 -15.22
CA GLU A 129 25.42 16.98 -16.28
C GLU A 129 25.57 18.51 -16.15
N GLY A 130 24.49 19.20 -15.77
CA GLY A 130 24.50 20.61 -15.43
C GLY A 130 25.38 20.94 -14.23
N MET A 131 25.29 20.16 -13.16
CA MET A 131 26.13 20.31 -11.97
C MET A 131 27.61 20.03 -12.24
N ARG A 132 27.91 19.14 -13.21
CA ARG A 132 29.28 18.88 -13.68
C ARG A 132 29.82 19.96 -14.62
N GLY A 133 29.02 20.96 -14.98
CA GLY A 133 29.42 22.05 -15.86
C GLY A 133 29.53 21.67 -17.33
N LEU A 134 28.92 20.56 -17.77
CA LEU A 134 28.94 20.21 -19.19
C LEU A 134 28.21 21.30 -20.00
N PRO A 135 28.75 21.72 -21.15
CA PRO A 135 28.04 22.60 -22.07
C PRO A 135 26.75 21.94 -22.58
N GLN A 136 25.70 22.73 -22.80
CA GLN A 136 24.36 22.23 -23.15
C GLN A 136 24.31 21.34 -24.42
N HIS A 137 25.25 21.51 -25.35
CA HIS A 137 25.35 20.69 -26.55
C HIS A 137 25.97 19.29 -26.31
N GLN A 138 26.57 19.07 -25.14
CA GLN A 138 27.14 17.78 -24.73
C GLN A 138 26.26 17.06 -23.70
N ARG A 139 25.12 17.66 -23.34
CA ARG A 139 24.15 17.08 -22.43
C ARG A 139 23.18 16.19 -23.17
N THR A 140 22.36 15.52 -22.38
CA THR A 140 21.16 14.81 -22.81
C THR A 140 20.35 15.67 -23.78
N SER A 141 19.75 15.05 -24.80
CA SER A 141 19.14 15.79 -25.91
C SER A 141 18.10 16.78 -25.40
N ARG A 142 18.16 18.03 -25.89
CA ARG A 142 17.17 19.06 -25.54
C ARG A 142 15.73 18.56 -25.76
N PHE A 143 15.50 17.79 -26.82
CA PHE A 143 14.20 17.22 -27.13
C PHE A 143 13.75 16.21 -26.06
N GLU A 144 14.65 15.35 -25.58
CA GLU A 144 14.37 14.39 -24.52
C GLU A 144 14.07 15.09 -23.20
N ILE A 145 14.79 16.16 -22.88
CA ILE A 145 14.56 16.97 -21.68
C ILE A 145 13.18 17.64 -21.74
N GLU A 146 12.83 18.27 -22.86
CA GLU A 146 11.53 18.92 -23.04
C GLU A 146 10.37 17.90 -22.97
N THR A 147 10.54 16.74 -23.60
CA THR A 147 9.57 15.64 -23.55
C THR A 147 9.41 15.11 -22.13
N ALA A 148 10.53 14.86 -21.43
CA ALA A 148 10.52 14.41 -20.04
C ALA A 148 9.81 15.41 -19.12
N ARG A 149 10.04 16.72 -19.30
CA ARG A 149 9.32 17.77 -18.54
C ARG A 149 7.82 17.75 -18.80
N LEU A 150 7.38 17.45 -20.02
CA LEU A 150 5.97 17.41 -20.36
C LEU A 150 5.25 16.23 -19.68
N HIS A 151 5.91 15.06 -19.62
CA HIS A 151 5.34 13.89 -18.96
C HIS A 151 5.43 13.95 -17.43
N VAL A 152 6.56 14.40 -16.89
CA VAL A 152 6.87 14.32 -15.45
C VAL A 152 6.51 15.59 -14.69
N GLY A 153 6.50 16.74 -15.36
CA GLY A 153 6.27 18.06 -14.74
C GLY A 153 5.08 18.15 -13.78
N PRO A 154 3.88 17.62 -14.13
CA PRO A 154 2.72 17.63 -13.23
C PRO A 154 2.93 16.88 -11.92
N TYR A 155 3.85 15.90 -11.91
CA TYR A 155 4.09 14.97 -10.81
C TYR A 155 5.38 15.27 -10.04
N LEU A 156 6.09 16.35 -10.35
CA LEU A 156 7.26 16.76 -9.58
C LEU A 156 6.86 17.37 -8.23
N LYS A 157 7.72 17.19 -7.22
CA LYS A 157 7.67 17.95 -5.97
C LYS A 157 7.95 19.43 -6.28
N GLY A 158 7.06 20.31 -5.82
CA GLY A 158 7.10 21.75 -6.06
C GLY A 158 7.79 22.53 -4.97
#